data_AF-A0A7J2XBJ1-F1
#
_entry.id   AF-A0A7J2XBJ1-F1
#
_cell.length_a   1.000
_cell.length_b   1.000
_cell.length_c   1.000
_cell.angle_alpha   90.00
_cell.angle_beta   90.00
_cell.angle_gamma   90.00
#
_symmetry.space_group_name_H-M   'P 1'
#
loop_
_entity.id
_entity.type
_entity.pdbx_description
1 polymer ?
#
loop_
_entity_poly.entity_id
_entity_poly.type
_entity_poly.pdbx_seq_one_letter_code
_entity_poly.pdbx_strand_id
1 'polypeptide(L)'
;KEAINLSEYGIAVAGGKGSVSRRTPDEIRRFGDILSLSDSKIDSMIYASRMTAKVDNSAIQDGYNLYHHVFIFSEDGKWVVIQQGMNEENRYARRYHWLSDDVRSFVEEPHSGIAGCEKREKVLNMVAEESEDCRKTCVDIVKEKPNKIFRSIKNIGYQKTLDEEKTLFMPLNINWSLMKKIYDFQPRNYEELLSIRGVGPKTVRALALISDLVYGSEPSWKDPIKFTFAVGGKDGVPYPVDRKVMDETIEILRNGIEEAKIGNEDKLRALRRLRSLIPKERQI
;
A
#
# COMPACT_ATOMS: atom_id res chain seq x y z
N LYS A 1 17.97 -11.17 12.83
CA LYS A 1 18.44 -11.90 11.63
C LYS A 1 19.07 -13.24 12.02
N GLU A 2 19.75 -13.34 13.16
CA GLU A 2 20.40 -14.57 13.65
C GLU A 2 19.45 -15.68 14.16
N ALA A 3 18.13 -15.47 14.14
CA ALA A 3 17.17 -16.42 14.69
C ALA A 3 16.63 -17.45 13.67
N ILE A 4 16.89 -17.27 12.38
CA ILE A 4 16.42 -18.19 11.33
C ILE A 4 17.63 -18.84 10.68
N ASN A 5 17.70 -20.16 10.79
CA ASN A 5 18.75 -20.96 10.20
C ASN A 5 18.36 -21.36 8.76
N LEU A 6 19.06 -20.79 7.80
CA LEU A 6 18.75 -20.95 6.37
C LEU A 6 18.76 -22.42 5.95
N SER A 7 19.71 -23.21 6.46
CA SER A 7 19.88 -24.62 6.11
C SER A 7 18.91 -25.55 6.82
N GLU A 8 18.23 -25.07 7.86
CA GLU A 8 17.27 -25.88 8.64
C GLU A 8 15.83 -25.64 8.16
N TYR A 9 15.50 -24.40 7.81
CA TYR A 9 14.12 -24.00 7.49
C TYR A 9 13.88 -23.69 6.02
N GLY A 10 14.93 -23.59 5.18
CA GLY A 10 14.79 -23.23 3.77
C GLY A 10 14.25 -21.81 3.55
N ILE A 11 14.37 -20.93 4.55
CA ILE A 11 13.82 -19.57 4.55
C ILE A 11 14.94 -18.54 4.76
N ALA A 12 14.94 -17.51 3.91
CA ALA A 12 15.85 -16.38 3.95
C ALA A 12 15.12 -15.10 4.36
N VAL A 13 15.81 -14.22 5.10
CA VAL A 13 15.31 -12.89 5.46
C VAL A 13 16.32 -11.83 5.06
N ALA A 14 15.92 -10.99 4.10
CA ALA A 14 16.68 -9.87 3.59
C ALA A 14 16.06 -8.52 4.05
N GLY A 15 16.89 -7.48 4.10
CA GLY A 15 16.48 -6.11 4.43
C GLY A 15 16.58 -5.74 5.91
N GLY A 16 15.88 -4.70 6.34
CA GLY A 16 15.93 -4.20 7.71
C GLY A 16 15.60 -2.73 7.80
N LYS A 17 16.09 -2.07 8.86
CA LYS A 17 15.80 -0.64 9.13
C LYS A 17 16.80 0.27 8.45
N GLY A 18 16.34 1.46 8.04
CA GLY A 18 17.22 2.55 7.62
C GLY A 18 18.12 2.20 6.44
N SER A 19 19.44 2.35 6.59
CA SER A 19 20.39 2.06 5.52
C SER A 19 20.46 0.58 5.13
N VAL A 20 20.08 -0.33 6.01
CA VAL A 20 20.12 -1.78 5.76
C VAL A 20 19.08 -2.20 4.72
N SER A 21 17.93 -1.51 4.63
CA SER A 21 16.91 -1.80 3.60
C SER A 21 17.44 -1.60 2.18
N ARG A 22 18.43 -0.74 1.99
CA ARG A 22 19.02 -0.48 0.66
C ARG A 22 19.87 -1.63 0.14
N ARG A 23 20.35 -2.51 1.03
CA ARG A 23 21.14 -3.71 0.69
C ARG A 23 20.28 -4.95 0.46
N THR A 24 18.95 -4.83 0.54
CA THR A 24 18.03 -5.96 0.32
C THR A 24 18.28 -6.68 -1.01
N PRO A 25 18.50 -6.01 -2.15
CA PRO A 25 18.80 -6.69 -3.41
C PRO A 25 20.07 -7.57 -3.36
N ASP A 26 21.11 -7.09 -2.68
CA ASP A 26 22.38 -7.81 -2.56
C ASP A 26 22.22 -9.03 -1.62
N GLU A 27 21.46 -8.86 -0.54
CA GLU A 27 21.11 -9.95 0.38
C GLU A 27 20.23 -11.02 -0.31
N ILE A 28 19.26 -10.62 -1.14
CA ILE A 28 18.43 -11.56 -1.92
C ILE A 28 19.31 -12.40 -2.85
N ARG A 29 20.26 -11.78 -3.57
CA ARG A 29 21.17 -12.51 -4.46
C ARG A 29 22.00 -13.52 -3.66
N ARG A 30 22.68 -13.05 -2.62
CA ARG A 30 23.53 -13.92 -1.78
C ARG A 30 22.77 -15.10 -1.18
N PHE A 31 21.59 -14.87 -0.62
CA PHE A 31 20.80 -15.95 -0.02
C PHE A 31 20.14 -16.84 -1.08
N GLY A 32 19.77 -16.27 -2.23
CA GLY A 32 19.26 -17.03 -3.37
C GLY A 32 20.30 -18.02 -3.92
N ASP A 33 21.57 -17.60 -4.00
CA ASP A 33 22.68 -18.47 -4.41
C ASP A 33 22.86 -19.64 -3.43
N ILE A 34 22.74 -19.38 -2.11
CA ILE A 34 22.83 -20.42 -1.07
C ILE A 34 21.67 -21.41 -1.17
N LEU A 35 20.46 -20.92 -1.46
CA LEU A 35 19.26 -21.75 -1.67
C LEU A 35 19.22 -22.39 -3.07
N SER A 36 20.27 -22.24 -3.90
CA SER A 36 20.34 -22.79 -5.26
C SER A 36 19.17 -22.36 -6.16
N LEU A 37 18.67 -21.14 -5.96
CA LEU A 37 17.64 -20.56 -6.82
C LEU A 37 18.23 -20.16 -8.17
N SER A 38 17.46 -20.34 -9.24
CA SER A 38 17.87 -19.87 -10.58
C SER A 38 18.01 -18.34 -10.61
N ASP A 39 18.94 -17.82 -11.42
CA ASP A 39 19.14 -16.38 -11.63
C ASP A 39 17.84 -15.62 -11.96
N SER A 40 16.99 -16.20 -12.81
CA SER A 40 15.69 -15.60 -13.16
C SER A 40 14.78 -15.40 -11.94
N LYS A 41 14.72 -16.37 -11.02
CA LYS A 41 13.98 -16.23 -9.76
C LYS A 41 14.59 -15.14 -8.88
N ILE A 42 15.91 -15.12 -8.74
CA ILE A 42 16.63 -14.12 -7.95
C ILE A 42 16.34 -12.71 -8.48
N ASP A 43 16.46 -12.51 -9.79
CA ASP A 43 16.20 -11.22 -10.43
C ASP A 43 14.73 -10.79 -10.28
N SER A 44 13.79 -11.74 -10.38
CA SER A 44 12.38 -11.46 -10.17
C SER A 44 12.07 -11.02 -8.73
N MET A 45 12.73 -11.62 -7.73
CA MET A 45 12.60 -11.22 -6.32
C MET A 45 13.26 -9.86 -6.04
N ILE A 46 14.40 -9.58 -6.67
CA ILE A 46 15.03 -8.25 -6.59
C ILE A 46 14.10 -7.18 -7.18
N TYR A 47 13.46 -7.48 -8.31
CA TYR A 47 12.47 -6.62 -8.92
C TYR A 47 11.27 -6.40 -7.99
N ALA A 48 10.68 -7.48 -7.47
CA ALA A 48 9.57 -7.42 -6.53
C ALA A 48 9.93 -6.56 -5.31
N SER A 49 11.09 -6.81 -4.67
CA SER A 49 11.56 -6.02 -3.53
C SER A 49 11.66 -4.52 -3.83
N ARG A 50 12.03 -4.13 -5.05
CA ARG A 50 12.11 -2.71 -5.44
C ARG A 50 10.73 -2.15 -5.72
N MET A 51 9.88 -2.90 -6.40
CA MET A 51 8.55 -2.46 -6.78
C MET A 51 7.61 -2.32 -5.59
N THR A 52 7.61 -3.27 -4.64
CA THR A 52 6.79 -3.13 -3.42
C THR A 52 7.16 -1.85 -2.66
N ALA A 53 8.46 -1.57 -2.50
CA ALA A 53 8.92 -0.34 -1.85
C ALA A 53 8.55 0.92 -2.64
N LYS A 54 8.52 0.83 -3.97
CA LYS A 54 8.13 1.93 -4.84
C LYS A 54 6.67 2.28 -4.71
N VAL A 55 5.82 1.26 -4.70
CA VAL A 55 4.36 1.36 -4.59
C VAL A 55 3.99 1.95 -3.24
N ASP A 56 4.47 1.36 -2.15
CA ASP A 56 4.13 1.75 -0.78
C ASP A 56 4.60 3.17 -0.46
N ASN A 57 5.71 3.60 -1.05
CA ASN A 57 6.23 4.95 -0.86
C ASN A 57 5.56 6.00 -1.76
N SER A 58 5.18 5.64 -3.00
CA SER A 58 4.88 6.62 -4.06
C SER A 58 3.45 6.57 -4.58
N ALA A 59 2.91 5.37 -4.76
CA ALA A 59 1.57 5.14 -5.29
C ALA A 59 0.50 5.25 -4.21
N ILE A 60 0.84 4.91 -2.96
CA ILE A 60 0.03 5.19 -1.77
C ILE A 60 0.66 6.36 -1.04
N GLN A 61 -0.09 7.44 -0.85
CA GLN A 61 0.40 8.64 -0.14
C GLN A 61 -0.47 8.93 1.07
N ASP A 62 -0.27 8.11 2.10
CA ASP A 62 -0.97 8.16 3.38
C ASP A 62 -0.20 8.94 4.46
N GLY A 63 0.94 9.53 4.10
CA GLY A 63 1.79 10.31 4.99
C GLY A 63 2.64 9.48 5.95
N TYR A 64 2.79 8.17 5.71
CA TYR A 64 3.74 7.33 6.43
C TYR A 64 5.00 7.13 5.59
N ASN A 65 6.15 7.56 6.09
CA ASN A 65 7.43 7.40 5.40
C ASN A 65 8.03 6.03 5.72
N LEU A 66 8.36 5.26 4.68
CA LEU A 66 8.97 3.95 4.85
C LEU A 66 10.35 4.06 5.53
N TYR A 67 10.52 3.31 6.61
CA TYR A 67 11.79 3.25 7.36
C TYR A 67 12.28 1.83 7.61
N HIS A 68 11.43 0.83 7.33
CA HIS A 68 11.72 -0.57 7.49
C HIS A 68 11.19 -1.35 6.28
N HIS A 69 12.03 -2.22 5.73
CA HIS A 69 11.68 -3.11 4.62
C HIS A 69 12.26 -4.48 4.89
N VAL A 70 11.41 -5.49 4.97
CA VAL A 70 11.83 -6.88 5.16
C VAL A 70 11.27 -7.72 4.02
N PHE A 71 12.16 -8.44 3.36
CA PHE A 71 11.85 -9.36 2.29
C PHE A 71 12.18 -10.78 2.76
N ILE A 72 11.16 -11.63 2.87
CA ILE A 72 11.28 -13.02 3.32
C ILE A 72 11.00 -13.91 2.12
N PHE A 73 11.82 -14.94 1.90
CA PHE A 73 11.59 -15.88 0.80
C PHE A 73 12.04 -17.29 1.12
N SER A 74 11.41 -18.28 0.48
CA SER A 74 11.73 -19.70 0.63
C SER A 74 12.55 -20.25 -0.54
N GLU A 75 13.09 -21.45 -0.36
CA GLU A 75 13.75 -22.24 -1.41
C GLU A 75 12.85 -22.56 -2.63
N ASP A 76 11.52 -22.53 -2.46
CA ASP A 76 10.58 -22.68 -3.57
C ASP A 76 10.50 -21.41 -4.44
N GLY A 77 10.99 -20.27 -3.94
CA GLY A 77 10.90 -18.96 -4.57
C GLY A 77 9.61 -18.19 -4.22
N LYS A 78 8.83 -18.66 -3.24
CA LYS A 78 7.74 -17.88 -2.66
C LYS A 78 8.31 -16.78 -1.77
N TRP A 79 7.63 -15.64 -1.71
CA TRP A 79 8.13 -14.50 -0.95
C TRP A 79 7.01 -13.69 -0.29
N VAL A 80 7.41 -13.00 0.77
CA VAL A 80 6.58 -12.07 1.53
C VAL A 80 7.37 -10.78 1.74
N VAL A 81 6.72 -9.63 1.57
CA VAL A 81 7.29 -8.34 1.96
C VAL A 81 6.48 -7.76 3.09
N ILE A 82 7.18 -7.35 4.15
CA ILE A 82 6.61 -6.58 5.25
C ILE A 82 7.35 -5.25 5.31
N GLN A 83 6.65 -4.19 4.96
CA GLN A 83 7.16 -2.83 5.04
C GLN A 83 6.57 -2.12 6.24
N GLN A 84 7.31 -1.17 6.82
CA GLN A 84 6.81 -0.31 7.87
C GLN A 84 7.09 1.15 7.54
N GLY A 85 6.01 1.92 7.47
CA GLY A 85 6.02 3.37 7.41
C GLY A 85 5.83 3.97 8.81
N MET A 86 6.44 5.13 9.04
CA MET A 86 6.24 5.94 10.25
C MET A 86 5.68 7.30 9.84
N ASN A 87 4.66 7.75 10.55
CA ASN A 87 4.21 9.13 10.45
C ASN A 87 4.89 9.92 11.59
N GLU A 88 5.61 10.98 11.23
CA GLU A 88 6.42 11.76 12.17
C GLU A 88 5.57 12.67 13.08
N GLU A 89 4.38 13.05 12.63
CA GLU A 89 3.47 13.95 13.34
C GLU A 89 2.78 13.22 14.51
N ASN A 90 2.15 12.07 14.22
CA ASN A 90 1.43 11.29 15.23
C ASN A 90 2.24 10.13 15.82
N ARG A 91 3.46 9.90 15.32
CA ARG A 91 4.39 8.83 15.74
C ARG A 91 3.82 7.42 15.62
N TYR A 92 2.80 7.23 14.80
CA TYR A 92 2.26 5.90 14.51
C TYR A 92 2.98 5.23 13.36
N ALA A 93 3.01 3.90 13.45
CA ALA A 93 3.49 3.06 12.37
C ALA A 93 2.32 2.47 11.57
N ARG A 94 2.56 2.29 10.28
CA ARG A 94 1.70 1.55 9.36
C ARG A 94 2.51 0.44 8.71
N ARG A 95 1.93 -0.74 8.59
CA ARG A 95 2.55 -1.93 7.98
C ARG A 95 1.87 -2.28 6.67
N TYR A 96 2.66 -2.61 5.68
CA TYR A 96 2.20 -3.00 4.36
C TYR A 96 2.66 -4.42 4.10
N HIS A 97 1.70 -5.28 3.79
CA HIS A 97 1.91 -6.71 3.64
C HIS A 97 1.68 -7.12 2.19
N TRP A 98 2.67 -7.82 1.65
CA TRP A 98 2.66 -8.37 0.30
C TRP A 98 2.94 -9.86 0.38
N LEU A 99 2.18 -10.65 -0.38
CA LEU A 99 2.36 -12.09 -0.51
C LEU A 99 2.49 -12.45 -1.98
N SER A 100 3.55 -13.18 -2.35
CA SER A 100 3.80 -13.56 -3.75
C SER A 100 2.61 -14.23 -4.43
N ASP A 101 1.84 -15.02 -3.68
CA ASP A 101 0.71 -15.80 -4.19
C ASP A 101 -0.50 -14.90 -4.55
N ASP A 102 -0.60 -13.71 -3.96
CA ASP A 102 -1.71 -12.76 -4.18
C ASP A 102 -1.38 -11.73 -5.28
N VAL A 103 -0.09 -11.48 -5.55
CA VAL A 103 0.35 -10.41 -6.47
C VAL A 103 0.15 -10.84 -7.91
N ARG A 104 -0.89 -10.29 -8.55
CA ARG A 104 -1.14 -10.39 -10.01
C ARG A 104 -0.62 -9.18 -10.79
N SER A 105 -0.56 -8.04 -10.13
CA SER A 105 -0.10 -6.74 -10.62
C SER A 105 0.56 -6.03 -9.45
N PHE A 106 1.63 -5.26 -9.67
CA PHE A 106 2.20 -4.44 -8.59
C PHE A 106 1.43 -3.13 -8.38
N VAL A 107 0.54 -2.76 -9.32
CA VAL A 107 -0.07 -1.42 -9.37
C VAL A 107 -1.58 -1.43 -9.29
N GLU A 108 -2.18 -2.58 -9.01
CA GLU A 108 -3.63 -2.76 -8.91
C GLU A 108 -3.93 -3.76 -7.80
N GLU A 109 -4.54 -3.27 -6.73
CA GLU A 109 -4.89 -4.01 -5.50
C GLU A 109 -3.84 -5.05 -5.06
N PRO A 110 -2.54 -4.66 -4.94
CA PRO A 110 -1.48 -5.66 -4.85
C PRO A 110 -1.23 -6.15 -3.40
N HIS A 111 -1.78 -5.45 -2.41
CA HIS A 111 -1.55 -5.72 -0.99
C HIS A 111 -2.47 -6.80 -0.47
N SER A 112 -1.90 -7.81 0.19
CA SER A 112 -2.67 -8.74 1.02
C SER A 112 -3.31 -8.00 2.21
N GLY A 113 -2.66 -6.93 2.71
CA GLY A 113 -3.24 -6.06 3.72
C GLY A 113 -2.37 -4.86 4.09
N ILE A 114 -3.01 -3.77 4.50
CA ILE A 114 -2.36 -2.56 5.03
C ILE A 114 -2.91 -2.30 6.43
N ALA A 115 -2.02 -2.32 7.40
CA ALA A 115 -2.32 -2.32 8.82
C ALA A 115 -1.82 -1.03 9.49
N GLY A 116 -2.72 -0.14 9.93
CA GLY A 116 -2.40 1.01 10.80
C GLY A 116 -3.41 1.24 11.95
N CYS A 117 -3.12 2.20 12.82
CA CYS A 117 -4.03 2.52 13.95
C CYS A 117 -5.20 3.41 13.52
N GLU A 118 -4.97 4.30 12.54
CA GLU A 118 -5.94 5.31 12.15
C GLU A 118 -6.17 5.27 10.64
N LYS A 119 -7.45 5.40 10.28
CA LYS A 119 -7.87 5.66 8.91
C LYS A 119 -7.84 7.16 8.67
N ARG A 120 -7.19 7.58 7.60
CA ARG A 120 -7.13 8.97 7.17
C ARG A 120 -8.29 9.28 6.22
N GLU A 121 -8.77 10.51 6.27
CA GLU A 121 -9.88 10.96 5.43
C GLU A 121 -9.51 11.03 3.95
N LYS A 122 -8.29 11.50 3.64
CA LYS A 122 -7.83 11.73 2.27
C LYS A 122 -6.43 11.17 2.06
N VAL A 123 -6.35 10.10 1.28
CA VAL A 123 -5.10 9.39 0.92
C VAL A 123 -5.08 9.20 -0.58
N LEU A 124 -4.06 9.70 -1.27
CA LEU A 124 -3.92 9.38 -2.69
C LEU A 124 -3.57 7.89 -2.82
N ASN A 125 -4.47 7.11 -3.40
CA ASN A 125 -4.32 5.68 -3.61
C ASN A 125 -4.34 5.35 -5.10
N MET A 126 -3.16 5.35 -5.72
CA MET A 126 -3.01 5.02 -7.14
C MET A 126 -3.07 3.53 -7.44
N VAL A 127 -3.11 2.65 -6.42
CA VAL A 127 -3.25 1.20 -6.62
C VAL A 127 -4.68 0.71 -6.49
N ALA A 128 -5.60 1.58 -6.09
CA ALA A 128 -7.03 1.25 -6.03
C ALA A 128 -7.54 0.80 -7.40
N GLU A 129 -8.48 -0.14 -7.44
CA GLU A 129 -9.19 -0.50 -8.68
C GLU A 129 -9.79 0.76 -9.35
N GLU A 130 -10.40 1.65 -8.56
CA GLU A 130 -11.02 2.88 -9.08
C GLU A 130 -10.01 3.87 -9.70
N SER A 131 -8.71 3.69 -9.45
CA SER A 131 -7.65 4.54 -10.01
C SER A 131 -7.16 4.07 -11.39
N GLU A 132 -7.77 3.05 -12.00
CA GLU A 132 -7.30 2.47 -13.27
C GLU A 132 -7.19 3.50 -14.41
N ASP A 133 -8.24 4.27 -14.64
CA ASP A 133 -8.25 5.29 -15.69
C ASP A 133 -7.24 6.40 -15.40
N CYS A 134 -7.11 6.81 -14.14
CA CYS A 134 -6.09 7.77 -13.72
C CYS A 134 -4.66 7.24 -14.00
N ARG A 135 -4.40 5.94 -13.74
CA ARG A 135 -3.11 5.30 -14.07
C ARG A 135 -2.83 5.33 -15.57
N LYS A 136 -3.82 5.00 -16.43
CA LYS A 136 -3.69 5.05 -17.89
C LYS A 136 -3.42 6.47 -18.39
N THR A 137 -4.22 7.43 -17.94
CA THR A 137 -4.05 8.85 -18.27
C THR A 137 -2.67 9.37 -17.84
N CYS A 138 -2.16 8.96 -16.66
CA CYS A 138 -0.80 9.30 -16.23
C CYS A 138 0.26 8.81 -17.23
N VAL A 139 0.10 7.59 -17.78
CA VAL A 139 1.00 7.01 -18.78
C VAL A 139 0.90 7.78 -20.10
N ASP A 140 -0.30 8.15 -20.52
CA ASP A 140 -0.50 8.91 -21.76
C ASP A 140 0.10 10.32 -21.65
N ILE A 141 -0.10 11.01 -20.52
CA ILE A 141 0.49 12.32 -20.24
C ILE A 141 2.00 12.29 -20.41
N VAL A 142 2.70 11.30 -19.84
CA VAL A 142 4.17 11.24 -19.90
C VAL A 142 4.70 10.87 -21.28
N LYS A 143 3.87 10.25 -22.14
CA LYS A 143 4.19 9.98 -23.54
C LYS A 143 4.03 11.21 -24.42
N GLU A 144 3.34 12.26 -23.95
CA GLU A 144 3.24 13.52 -24.68
C GLU A 144 4.51 14.36 -24.55
N LYS A 145 4.75 15.22 -25.55
CA LYS A 145 5.88 16.17 -25.51
C LYS A 145 5.79 17.03 -24.24
N PRO A 146 6.88 17.18 -23.45
CA PRO A 146 6.84 17.95 -22.20
C PRO A 146 6.30 19.39 -22.34
N ASN A 147 6.53 20.02 -23.49
CA ASN A 147 6.00 21.36 -23.79
C ASN A 147 4.47 21.41 -23.83
N LYS A 148 3.80 20.32 -24.25
CA LYS A 148 2.34 20.22 -24.26
C LYS A 148 1.81 20.16 -22.84
N ILE A 149 2.42 19.34 -21.98
CA ILE A 149 2.12 19.26 -20.54
C ILE A 149 2.25 20.65 -19.90
N PHE A 150 3.38 21.33 -20.13
CA PHE A 150 3.59 22.68 -19.58
C PHE A 150 2.49 23.68 -19.97
N ARG A 151 2.04 23.65 -21.22
CA ARG A 151 0.95 24.51 -21.70
C ARG A 151 -0.37 24.18 -21.04
N SER A 152 -0.71 22.89 -20.91
CA SER A 152 -1.92 22.46 -20.21
C SER A 152 -1.94 22.95 -18.78
N ILE A 153 -0.82 22.82 -18.05
CA ILE A 153 -0.68 23.29 -16.67
C ILE A 153 -0.84 24.81 -16.57
N LYS A 154 -0.21 25.57 -17.47
CA LYS A 154 -0.29 27.03 -17.46
C LYS A 154 -1.72 27.53 -17.66
N ASN A 155 -2.54 26.81 -18.44
CA ASN A 155 -3.92 27.18 -18.71
C ASN A 155 -4.84 26.92 -17.50
N ILE A 156 -4.56 25.90 -16.68
CA ILE A 156 -5.33 25.57 -15.47
C ILE A 156 -5.27 26.69 -14.43
N GLY A 157 -4.12 27.39 -14.31
CA GLY A 157 -3.98 28.51 -13.37
C GLY A 157 -4.97 29.68 -13.60
N TYR A 158 -5.65 29.70 -14.74
CA TYR A 158 -6.67 30.70 -15.09
C TYR A 158 -8.11 30.14 -15.05
N GLN A 159 -8.29 28.85 -14.83
CA GLN A 159 -9.58 28.18 -14.88
C GLN A 159 -10.16 28.07 -13.47
N LYS A 160 -11.10 28.94 -13.12
CA LYS A 160 -11.97 28.75 -11.94
C LYS A 160 -13.05 27.74 -12.33
N THR A 161 -13.13 26.61 -11.62
CA THR A 161 -14.30 25.73 -11.72
C THR A 161 -15.54 26.48 -11.24
N LEU A 162 -16.69 26.19 -11.86
CA LEU A 162 -18.01 26.73 -11.46
C LEU A 162 -18.46 26.20 -10.08
N ASP A 163 -17.86 25.11 -9.61
CA ASP A 163 -18.07 24.55 -8.28
C ASP A 163 -16.98 25.05 -7.31
N GLU A 164 -17.40 25.73 -6.24
CA GLU A 164 -16.56 26.47 -5.30
C GLU A 164 -15.83 25.61 -4.25
N GLU A 165 -15.83 24.27 -4.33
CA GLU A 165 -15.37 23.42 -3.20
C GLU A 165 -14.08 22.60 -3.41
N LYS A 166 -13.61 22.35 -4.64
CA LYS A 166 -12.38 21.54 -4.86
C LYS A 166 -11.16 22.42 -5.16
N THR A 167 -10.60 23.07 -4.14
CA THR A 167 -9.30 23.76 -4.28
C THR A 167 -8.15 22.73 -4.31
N LEU A 168 -7.78 22.25 -5.49
CA LEU A 168 -6.60 21.41 -5.68
C LEU A 168 -5.35 22.29 -5.87
N PHE A 169 -4.43 22.24 -4.91
CA PHE A 169 -3.15 22.96 -5.01
C PHE A 169 -2.18 22.19 -5.91
N MET A 170 -1.94 22.75 -7.10
CA MET A 170 -1.03 22.16 -8.07
C MET A 170 0.44 22.48 -7.72
N PRO A 171 1.30 21.48 -7.50
CA PRO A 171 2.72 21.73 -7.27
C PRO A 171 3.40 22.14 -8.58
N LEU A 172 3.74 23.43 -8.70
CA LEU A 172 4.37 24.03 -9.90
C LEU A 172 5.82 23.56 -10.17
N ASN A 173 6.45 22.86 -9.23
CA ASN A 173 7.84 22.42 -9.34
C ASN A 173 7.95 21.01 -9.95
N ILE A 174 7.66 20.91 -11.25
CA ILE A 174 7.89 19.69 -12.03
C ILE A 174 9.36 19.60 -12.43
N ASN A 175 10.00 18.45 -12.20
CA ASN A 175 11.35 18.19 -12.67
C ASN A 175 11.35 17.87 -14.17
N TRP A 176 11.60 18.88 -15.00
CA TRP A 176 11.61 18.74 -16.47
C TRP A 176 12.68 17.80 -17.01
N SER A 177 13.82 17.67 -16.32
CA SER A 177 14.87 16.71 -16.72
C SER A 177 14.40 15.27 -16.54
N LEU A 178 13.62 15.00 -15.50
CA LEU A 178 12.99 13.70 -15.27
C LEU A 178 11.87 13.45 -16.29
N MET A 179 11.02 14.45 -16.54
CA MET A 179 9.97 14.32 -17.56
C MET A 179 10.51 14.02 -18.95
N LYS A 180 11.63 14.63 -19.33
CA LYS A 180 12.32 14.30 -20.58
C LYS A 180 12.80 12.84 -20.60
N LYS A 181 13.42 12.36 -19.51
CA LYS A 181 13.85 10.95 -19.40
C LYS A 181 12.68 9.97 -19.52
N ILE A 182 11.55 10.28 -18.89
CA ILE A 182 10.35 9.43 -18.97
C ILE A 182 9.81 9.45 -20.40
N TYR A 183 9.73 10.62 -21.03
CA TYR A 183 9.33 10.77 -22.42
C TYR A 183 10.25 10.00 -23.37
N ASP A 184 11.57 10.06 -23.18
CA ASP A 184 12.52 9.31 -24.03
C ASP A 184 12.38 7.78 -23.82
N PHE A 185 11.98 7.34 -22.62
CA PHE A 185 11.76 5.93 -22.30
C PHE A 185 10.42 5.37 -22.84
N GLN A 186 9.37 6.20 -22.95
CA GLN A 186 8.02 5.81 -23.40
C GLN A 186 7.46 4.59 -22.65
N PRO A 187 7.14 4.70 -21.33
CA PRO A 187 6.68 3.56 -20.54
C PRO A 187 5.39 2.97 -21.10
N ARG A 188 5.30 1.64 -21.19
CA ARG A 188 4.14 0.94 -21.75
C ARG A 188 2.94 1.00 -20.83
N ASN A 189 3.17 0.93 -19.52
CA ASN A 189 2.15 0.90 -18.48
C ASN A 189 2.61 1.66 -17.21
N TYR A 190 1.73 1.71 -16.21
CA TYR A 190 1.97 2.46 -14.97
C TYR A 190 3.06 1.82 -14.10
N GLU A 191 3.20 0.49 -14.15
CA GLU A 191 4.26 -0.24 -13.43
C GLU A 191 5.66 0.15 -13.95
N GLU A 192 5.83 0.22 -15.26
CA GLU A 192 7.05 0.71 -15.88
C GLU A 192 7.32 2.17 -15.54
N LEU A 193 6.30 3.03 -15.62
CA LEU A 193 6.42 4.44 -15.22
C LEU A 193 6.91 4.56 -13.78
N LEU A 194 6.33 3.81 -12.85
CA LEU A 194 6.79 3.78 -11.46
C LEU A 194 8.20 3.23 -11.33
N SER A 195 8.60 2.24 -12.13
CA SER A 195 9.95 1.64 -12.05
C SER A 195 11.08 2.61 -12.41
N ILE A 196 10.79 3.70 -13.13
CA ILE A 196 11.78 4.69 -13.55
C ILE A 196 12.40 5.39 -12.34
N ARG A 197 13.75 5.39 -12.30
CA ARG A 197 14.51 6.07 -11.25
C ARG A 197 14.23 7.57 -11.26
N GLY A 198 13.80 8.09 -10.12
CA GLY A 198 13.44 9.50 -9.92
C GLY A 198 11.94 9.76 -9.90
N VAL A 199 11.10 8.85 -10.41
CA VAL A 199 9.63 8.94 -10.27
C VAL A 199 9.27 8.69 -8.82
N GLY A 200 9.04 9.76 -8.06
CA GLY A 200 8.73 9.67 -6.63
C GLY A 200 7.30 10.09 -6.29
N PRO A 201 6.97 10.20 -5.00
CA PRO A 201 5.63 10.59 -4.53
C PRO A 201 5.20 11.94 -5.11
N LYS A 202 6.12 12.90 -5.22
CA LYS A 202 5.84 14.21 -5.82
C LYS A 202 5.45 14.11 -7.29
N THR A 203 6.15 13.29 -8.07
CA THR A 203 5.86 13.09 -9.50
C THR A 203 4.52 12.38 -9.68
N VAL A 204 4.28 11.30 -8.93
CA VAL A 204 3.01 10.56 -8.95
C VAL A 204 1.84 11.48 -8.59
N ARG A 205 1.98 12.27 -7.52
CA ARG A 205 0.96 13.24 -7.10
C ARG A 205 0.69 14.28 -8.19
N ALA A 206 1.74 14.83 -8.80
CA ALA A 206 1.57 15.82 -9.86
C ALA A 206 0.83 15.23 -11.08
N LEU A 207 1.20 14.03 -11.52
CA LEU A 207 0.53 13.36 -12.64
C LEU A 207 -0.93 13.03 -12.32
N ALA A 208 -1.22 12.52 -11.12
CA ALA A 208 -2.58 12.23 -10.68
C ALA A 208 -3.45 13.50 -10.64
N LEU A 209 -2.91 14.61 -10.16
CA LEU A 209 -3.61 15.90 -10.15
C LEU A 209 -3.83 16.46 -11.56
N ILE A 210 -2.86 16.32 -12.47
CA ILE A 210 -3.02 16.72 -13.88
C ILE A 210 -4.09 15.87 -14.55
N SER A 211 -4.08 14.56 -14.29
CA SER A 211 -5.06 13.59 -14.78
C SER A 211 -6.48 13.96 -14.35
N ASP A 212 -6.67 14.29 -13.07
CA ASP A 212 -7.95 14.75 -12.52
C ASP A 212 -8.39 16.10 -13.13
N LEU A 213 -7.53 17.12 -13.05
CA LEU A 213 -7.89 18.49 -13.43
C LEU A 213 -8.06 18.72 -14.94
N VAL A 214 -7.23 18.07 -15.77
CA VAL A 214 -7.21 18.32 -17.23
C VAL A 214 -8.05 17.30 -17.98
N TYR A 215 -7.99 16.05 -17.55
CA TYR A 215 -8.56 14.92 -18.29
C TYR A 215 -9.77 14.30 -17.58
N GLY A 216 -10.12 14.74 -16.36
CA GLY A 216 -11.25 14.23 -15.60
C GLY A 216 -11.08 12.80 -15.09
N SER A 217 -9.88 12.23 -15.17
CA SER A 217 -9.60 10.87 -14.67
C SER A 217 -9.12 10.97 -13.22
N GLU A 218 -10.06 10.98 -12.28
CA GLU A 218 -9.85 11.15 -10.84
C GLU A 218 -9.17 9.91 -10.22
N PRO A 219 -8.15 10.08 -9.36
CA PRO A 219 -7.61 8.98 -8.56
C PRO A 219 -8.49 8.70 -7.33
N SER A 220 -8.38 7.49 -6.79
CA SER A 220 -8.96 7.18 -5.48
C SER A 220 -8.27 7.99 -4.37
N TRP A 221 -9.11 8.65 -3.56
CA TRP A 221 -8.69 9.37 -2.36
C TRP A 221 -8.95 8.60 -1.06
N LYS A 222 -9.35 7.32 -1.18
CA LYS A 222 -9.70 6.45 -0.05
C LYS A 222 -8.44 5.82 0.55
N ASP A 223 -8.36 5.83 1.88
CA ASP A 223 -7.32 5.11 2.60
C ASP A 223 -7.49 3.59 2.50
N PRO A 224 -6.50 2.84 1.95
CA PRO A 224 -6.59 1.38 1.75
C PRO A 224 -6.37 0.55 3.02
N ILE A 225 -6.23 1.19 4.18
CA ILE A 225 -6.09 0.52 5.47
C ILE A 225 -7.21 -0.51 5.72
N LYS A 226 -6.81 -1.74 6.05
CA LYS A 226 -7.68 -2.80 6.57
C LYS A 226 -7.35 -2.96 8.06
N PHE A 227 -8.36 -2.74 8.91
CA PHE A 227 -8.31 -2.62 10.38
C PHE A 227 -7.21 -3.43 11.08
N THR A 228 -6.52 -2.81 12.04
CA THR A 228 -5.33 -3.45 12.64
C THR A 228 -5.53 -3.97 14.05
N PHE A 229 -6.35 -3.34 14.88
CA PHE A 229 -6.67 -3.87 16.20
C PHE A 229 -8.04 -3.31 16.57
N ALA A 230 -9.11 -4.07 16.32
CA ALA A 230 -10.48 -3.58 16.47
C ALA A 230 -10.77 -3.03 17.88
N VAL A 231 -10.07 -3.53 18.90
CA VAL A 231 -10.37 -3.25 20.31
C VAL A 231 -9.11 -3.09 21.15
N GLY A 232 -7.98 -2.67 20.59
CA GLY A 232 -6.73 -2.50 21.36
C GLY A 232 -5.92 -3.79 21.61
N GLY A 233 -4.84 -3.68 22.38
CA GLY A 233 -3.90 -4.78 22.64
C GLY A 233 -4.23 -5.52 23.94
N LYS A 234 -4.00 -6.84 23.99
CA LYS A 234 -4.19 -7.68 25.19
C LYS A 234 -3.47 -7.11 26.43
N ASP A 235 -2.29 -6.53 26.20
CA ASP A 235 -1.38 -6.11 27.27
C ASP A 235 -1.46 -4.60 27.56
N GLY A 236 -2.44 -3.89 27.01
CA GLY A 236 -2.62 -2.45 27.21
C GLY A 236 -1.59 -1.56 26.52
N VAL A 237 -0.63 -2.15 25.79
CA VAL A 237 0.40 -1.45 25.04
C VAL A 237 0.29 -1.82 23.55
N PRO A 238 0.13 -0.85 22.63
CA PRO A 238 0.10 0.60 22.87
C PRO A 238 -1.26 1.16 23.36
N TYR A 239 -2.35 0.37 23.36
CA TYR A 239 -3.66 0.85 23.83
C TYR A 239 -4.36 -0.14 24.76
N PRO A 240 -5.03 0.35 25.81
CA PRO A 240 -5.99 -0.44 26.57
C PRO A 240 -7.13 -0.90 25.65
N VAL A 241 -7.79 -1.99 26.04
CA VAL A 241 -8.91 -2.50 25.25
C VAL A 241 -10.03 -1.48 25.23
N ASP A 242 -10.42 -0.99 24.04
CA ASP A 242 -11.59 -0.12 23.89
C ASP A 242 -12.85 -0.97 24.03
N ARG A 243 -13.35 -1.03 25.27
CA ARG A 243 -14.52 -1.82 25.63
C ARG A 243 -15.77 -1.36 24.89
N LYS A 244 -15.90 -0.07 24.56
CA LYS A 244 -17.09 0.46 23.90
C LYS A 244 -17.15 -0.03 22.45
N VAL A 245 -16.03 0.09 21.72
CA VAL A 245 -15.93 -0.43 20.35
C VAL A 245 -16.08 -1.95 20.32
N MET A 246 -15.58 -2.65 21.35
CA MET A 246 -15.78 -4.09 21.50
C MET A 246 -17.26 -4.46 21.62
N ASP A 247 -18.04 -3.69 22.38
CA ASP A 247 -19.47 -3.90 22.57
C ASP A 247 -20.25 -3.67 21.28
N GLU A 248 -19.96 -2.56 20.62
CA GLU A 248 -20.55 -2.22 19.32
C GLU A 248 -20.26 -3.32 18.29
N THR A 249 -19.04 -3.84 18.27
CA THR A 249 -18.65 -4.95 17.39
C THR A 249 -19.41 -6.24 17.72
N ILE A 250 -19.58 -6.56 19.00
CA ILE A 250 -20.35 -7.73 19.45
C ILE A 250 -21.81 -7.60 18.99
N GLU A 251 -22.43 -6.42 19.11
CA GLU A 251 -23.80 -6.19 18.64
C GLU A 251 -23.92 -6.30 17.13
N ILE A 252 -22.98 -5.72 16.37
CA ILE A 252 -22.95 -5.84 14.91
C ILE A 252 -22.88 -7.32 14.49
N LEU A 253 -21.99 -8.11 15.13
CA LEU A 253 -21.87 -9.54 14.85
C LEU A 253 -23.12 -10.32 15.25
N ARG A 254 -23.74 -9.98 16.39
CA ARG A 254 -25.00 -10.61 16.82
C ARG A 254 -26.11 -10.35 15.81
N ASN A 255 -26.33 -9.08 15.44
CA ASN A 255 -27.34 -8.68 14.46
C ASN A 255 -27.09 -9.36 13.11
N GLY A 256 -25.83 -9.42 12.66
CA GLY A 256 -25.46 -10.12 11.43
C GLY A 256 -25.79 -11.62 11.46
N ILE A 257 -25.61 -12.31 12.59
CA ILE A 257 -26.01 -13.72 12.75
C ILE A 257 -27.54 -13.86 12.77
N GLU A 258 -28.24 -12.94 13.44
CA GLU A 258 -29.70 -12.94 13.52
C GLU A 258 -30.35 -12.71 12.15
N GLU A 259 -29.80 -11.82 11.34
CA GLU A 259 -30.28 -11.50 9.98
C GLU A 259 -29.80 -12.50 8.91
N ALA A 260 -28.77 -13.29 9.18
CA ALA A 260 -28.23 -14.25 8.21
C ALA A 260 -29.31 -15.24 7.73
N LYS A 261 -29.36 -15.52 6.43
CA LYS A 261 -30.29 -16.51 5.83
C LYS A 261 -29.76 -17.94 5.99
N ILE A 262 -29.54 -18.37 7.23
CA ILE A 262 -29.07 -19.71 7.60
C ILE A 262 -30.10 -20.44 8.47
N GLY A 263 -29.99 -21.76 8.58
CA GLY A 263 -30.89 -22.58 9.39
C GLY A 263 -30.87 -22.19 10.88
N ASN A 264 -32.01 -22.37 11.55
CA ASN A 264 -32.17 -21.98 12.97
C ASN A 264 -31.15 -22.66 13.90
N GLU A 265 -30.79 -23.92 13.62
CA GLU A 265 -29.77 -24.62 14.40
C GLU A 265 -28.39 -23.99 14.25
N ASP A 266 -28.02 -23.59 13.03
CA ASP A 266 -26.74 -22.93 12.76
C ASP A 266 -26.68 -21.52 13.37
N LYS A 267 -27.80 -20.77 13.34
CA LYS A 267 -27.91 -19.49 14.06
C LYS A 267 -27.67 -19.67 15.56
N LEU A 268 -28.37 -20.61 16.18
CA LEU A 268 -28.22 -20.92 17.61
C LEU A 268 -26.79 -21.34 17.95
N ARG A 269 -26.15 -22.13 17.09
CA ARG A 269 -24.76 -22.56 17.26
C ARG A 269 -23.80 -21.37 17.17
N ALA A 270 -23.99 -20.49 16.19
CA ALA A 270 -23.20 -19.28 16.01
C ALA A 270 -23.36 -18.30 17.18
N LEU A 271 -24.59 -18.06 17.65
CA LEU A 271 -24.87 -17.22 18.82
C LEU A 271 -24.26 -17.78 20.11
N ARG A 272 -24.31 -19.11 20.31
CA ARG A 272 -23.65 -19.76 21.46
C ARG A 272 -22.14 -19.59 21.42
N ARG A 273 -21.52 -19.74 20.23
CA ARG A 273 -20.09 -19.50 20.04
C ARG A 273 -19.73 -18.04 20.32
N LEU A 274 -20.51 -17.09 19.79
CA LEU A 274 -20.31 -15.67 20.07
C LEU A 274 -20.39 -15.39 21.58
N ARG A 275 -21.41 -15.90 22.26
CA ARG A 275 -21.56 -15.78 23.72
C ARG A 275 -20.38 -16.36 24.50
N SER A 276 -19.79 -17.47 24.03
CA SER A 276 -18.64 -18.08 24.70
C SER A 276 -17.35 -17.26 24.62
N LEU A 277 -17.26 -16.33 23.66
CA LEU A 277 -16.11 -15.44 23.48
C LEU A 277 -16.21 -14.15 24.30
N ILE A 278 -17.39 -13.86 24.89
CA ILE A 278 -17.63 -12.65 25.68
C ILE A 278 -17.25 -12.93 27.16
N PRO A 279 -16.43 -12.07 27.82
CA PRO A 279 -16.09 -12.23 29.23
C PRO A 279 -17.32 -12.26 30.13
N LYS A 280 -17.33 -13.15 31.14
CA LYS A 280 -18.46 -13.36 32.05
C LYS A 280 -18.74 -12.19 33.02
N GLU A 281 -17.85 -11.20 33.10
CA GLU A 281 -17.91 -10.09 34.06
C GLU A 281 -18.96 -9.01 33.74
N ARG A 282 -19.79 -9.21 32.70
CA ARG A 282 -20.93 -8.33 32.41
C ARG A 282 -22.26 -9.02 32.71
N GLN A 283 -22.63 -8.94 33.98
CA GLN A 283 -24.03 -8.91 34.40
C GLN A 283 -24.25 -7.62 35.18
N ILE A 284 -24.35 -6.49 34.49
CA ILE A 284 -25.19 -5.34 34.89
C ILE A 284 -25.71 -4.72 33.60
#